data_AF-A0A959KGE4-F1
#
_entry.id   AF-A0A959KGE4-F1
#
_cell.length_a   1.000
_cell.length_b   1.000
_cell.length_c   1.000
_cell.angle_alpha   90.00
_cell.angle_beta   90.00
_cell.angle_gamma   90.00
#
_symmetry.space_group_name_H-M   'P 1'
#
loop_
_entity.id
_entity.type
_entity.pdbx_description
1 polymer ?
#
loop_
_entity_poly.entity_id
_entity_poly.type
_entity_poly.pdbx_seq_one_letter_code
_entity_poly.pdbx_strand_id
1 'polypeptide(L)'
;MGKIELEITEPKFARKYTIYYKLSILIGMDSLCYSIADKHQNLLVVRKYPFPASMSLQDWKGQVQEIILSDALLRRPFASITVGWVHSPSTLVPNRLYNDNERRVYLENLTSVGEKDEVLIDELPLSDAMVVFSVQRPLIELVRQY
;
A
#
# COMPACT_ATOMS: atom_id res chain seq x y z
N MET A 1 -19.18 -7.71 2.11
CA MET A 1 -18.70 -6.71 1.12
C MET A 1 -18.36 -5.47 1.90
N GLY A 2 -17.11 -4.97 1.82
CA GLY A 2 -16.71 -3.76 2.54
C GLY A 2 -17.61 -2.58 2.17
N LYS A 3 -18.05 -1.80 3.16
CA LYS A 3 -18.86 -0.60 2.93
C LYS A 3 -17.99 0.39 2.13
N ILE A 4 -18.52 0.90 1.02
CA ILE A 4 -17.84 1.96 0.27
C ILE A 4 -18.27 3.30 0.86
N GLU A 5 -17.30 4.12 1.28
CA GLU A 5 -17.55 5.49 1.74
C GLU A 5 -17.49 6.48 0.59
N LEU A 6 -16.55 6.27 -0.34
CA LEU A 6 -16.34 7.11 -1.50
C LEU A 6 -16.19 6.25 -2.74
N GLU A 7 -16.93 6.58 -3.79
CA GLU A 7 -16.73 6.04 -5.14
C GLU A 7 -16.86 7.18 -6.15
N ILE A 8 -15.76 7.45 -6.85
CA ILE A 8 -15.72 8.38 -7.97
C ILE A 8 -15.22 7.60 -9.17
N THR A 9 -15.95 7.69 -10.30
CA THR A 9 -15.54 7.08 -11.56
C THR A 9 -15.81 8.07 -12.69
N GLU A 10 -14.75 8.44 -13.40
CA GLU A 10 -14.84 9.31 -14.56
C GLU A 10 -15.56 8.61 -15.73
N PRO A 11 -16.40 9.31 -16.50
CA PRO A 11 -17.10 8.73 -17.65
C PRO A 11 -16.16 8.13 -18.71
N LYS A 12 -14.91 8.61 -18.76
CA LYS A 12 -13.86 8.14 -19.69
C LYS A 12 -13.21 6.83 -19.24
N PHE A 13 -13.49 6.37 -18.02
CA PHE A 13 -12.95 5.11 -17.52
C PHE A 13 -13.54 3.93 -18.28
N ALA A 14 -12.67 3.15 -18.93
CA ALA A 14 -13.07 1.94 -19.64
C ALA A 14 -12.34 0.73 -19.05
N ARG A 15 -13.12 -0.17 -18.42
CA ARG A 15 -12.62 -1.38 -17.75
C ARG A 15 -11.78 -2.31 -18.65
N LYS A 16 -11.98 -2.25 -19.97
CA LYS A 16 -11.20 -3.03 -20.94
C LYS A 16 -9.76 -2.54 -21.13
N TYR A 17 -9.44 -1.34 -20.62
CA TYR A 17 -8.12 -0.72 -20.78
C TYR A 17 -7.31 -0.69 -19.49
N THR A 18 -7.67 -1.47 -18.46
CA THR A 18 -6.93 -1.50 -17.18
C THR A 18 -5.45 -1.83 -17.35
N ILE A 19 -5.09 -2.67 -18.34
CA ILE A 19 -3.71 -3.00 -18.69
C ILE A 19 -2.85 -1.78 -19.10
N TYR A 20 -3.48 -0.64 -19.42
CA TYR A 20 -2.81 0.62 -19.75
C TYR A 20 -2.89 1.65 -18.61
N TYR A 21 -3.55 1.31 -17.51
CA TYR A 21 -3.75 2.16 -16.35
C TYR A 21 -2.82 1.75 -15.21
N LYS A 22 -2.57 2.70 -14.32
CA LYS A 22 -1.81 2.48 -13.09
C LYS A 22 -2.79 2.37 -11.93
N LEU A 23 -2.59 1.37 -11.07
CA LEU A 23 -3.33 1.21 -9.83
C LEU A 23 -2.43 1.64 -8.67
N SER A 24 -2.93 2.54 -7.83
CA SER A 24 -2.29 2.88 -6.56
C SER A 24 -3.23 2.50 -5.42
N ILE A 25 -2.75 1.71 -4.47
CA ILE A 25 -3.49 1.27 -3.29
C ILE A 25 -2.81 1.87 -2.06
N LEU A 26 -3.58 2.55 -1.22
CA LEU A 26 -3.14 3.07 0.06
C LEU A 26 -3.88 2.32 1.16
N ILE A 27 -3.12 1.64 2.01
CA ILE A 27 -3.64 0.80 3.08
C ILE A 27 -3.26 1.43 4.42
N GLY A 28 -4.26 1.91 5.16
CA GLY A 28 -4.10 2.55 6.47
C GLY A 28 -4.91 1.89 7.58
N MET A 29 -4.85 2.47 8.78
CA MET A 29 -5.59 1.97 9.95
C MET A 29 -7.10 2.24 9.87
N ASP A 30 -7.49 3.32 9.21
CA ASP A 30 -8.87 3.80 9.13
C ASP A 30 -9.54 3.50 7.79
N SER A 31 -8.77 3.17 6.76
CA SER A 31 -9.31 2.86 5.43
C SER A 31 -8.32 2.15 4.50
N LEU A 32 -8.88 1.45 3.52
CA LEU A 32 -8.24 1.12 2.26
C LEU A 32 -8.76 2.06 1.20
N CYS A 33 -7.87 2.84 0.60
CA CYS A 33 -8.17 3.69 -0.54
C CYS A 33 -7.42 3.17 -1.76
N TYR A 34 -8.03 3.22 -2.94
CA TYR A 34 -7.27 3.03 -4.16
C TYR A 34 -7.70 4.01 -5.24
N SER A 35 -6.78 4.26 -6.15
CA SER A 35 -6.98 5.09 -7.32
C SER A 35 -6.49 4.41 -8.59
N ILE A 36 -7.20 4.66 -9.69
CA ILE A 36 -6.78 4.24 -11.02
C ILE A 36 -6.50 5.51 -11.84
N ALA A 37 -5.29 5.59 -12.41
CA ALA A 37 -4.88 6.70 -13.27
C ALA A 37 -4.47 6.22 -14.66
N ASP A 38 -4.68 7.06 -15.68
CA ASP A 38 -4.17 6.79 -17.02
C ASP A 38 -2.66 7.05 -17.15
N LYS A 39 -2.11 6.82 -18.34
CA LYS A 39 -0.70 7.10 -18.67
C LYS A 39 -0.31 8.57 -18.53
N HIS A 40 -1.27 9.49 -18.58
CA HIS A 40 -1.09 10.93 -18.44
C HIS A 40 -1.32 11.41 -16.99
N GLN A 41 -1.47 10.49 -16.03
CA GLN A 41 -1.75 10.79 -14.62
C GLN A 41 -3.13 11.43 -14.38
N ASN A 42 -4.07 11.30 -15.32
CA ASN A 42 -5.46 11.68 -15.05
C ASN A 42 -6.11 10.62 -14.16
N LEU A 43 -6.70 11.07 -13.06
CA LEU A 43 -7.43 10.23 -12.12
C LEU A 43 -8.76 9.78 -12.74
N LEU A 44 -8.95 8.47 -12.89
CA LEU A 44 -10.14 7.88 -13.52
C LEU A 44 -11.09 7.25 -12.52
N VAL A 45 -10.54 6.65 -11.45
CA VAL A 45 -11.32 6.01 -10.38
C VAL A 45 -10.69 6.34 -9.05
N VAL A 46 -11.52 6.60 -8.05
CA VAL A 46 -11.15 6.62 -6.63
C VAL A 46 -12.18 5.82 -5.86
N ARG A 47 -11.72 4.88 -5.02
CA ARG A 47 -12.58 4.19 -4.06
C ARG A 47 -11.97 4.19 -2.67
N LYS A 48 -12.81 4.38 -1.65
CA LYS A 48 -12.44 4.31 -0.24
C LYS A 48 -13.34 3.35 0.52
N TYR A 49 -12.71 2.43 1.24
CA TYR A 49 -13.32 1.47 2.15
C TYR A 49 -12.86 1.79 3.57
N PRO A 50 -13.69 2.38 4.43
CA PRO A 50 -13.32 2.62 5.81
C PRO A 50 -13.23 1.31 6.59
N PHE A 51 -12.33 1.32 7.56
CA PHE A 51 -12.23 0.34 8.62
C PHE A 51 -12.89 0.87 9.89
N PRO A 52 -13.56 0.02 10.68
CA PRO A 52 -14.01 0.39 12.02
C PRO A 52 -12.83 0.83 12.91
N ALA A 53 -13.02 1.91 13.69
CA ALA A 53 -11.97 2.48 14.52
C ALA A 53 -11.42 1.52 15.60
N SER A 54 -12.20 0.53 16.03
CA SER A 54 -11.82 -0.47 17.05
C SER A 54 -11.46 -1.83 16.46
N MET A 55 -11.09 -1.88 15.18
CA MET A 55 -10.78 -3.12 14.48
C MET A 55 -9.45 -3.70 14.95
N SER A 56 -9.44 -4.99 15.31
CA SER A 56 -8.18 -5.68 15.62
C SER A 56 -7.35 -5.87 14.34
N LEU A 57 -6.04 -6.04 14.49
CA LEU A 57 -5.14 -6.31 13.36
C LEU A 57 -5.54 -7.56 12.55
N GLN A 58 -6.07 -8.59 13.21
CA GLN A 58 -6.50 -9.81 12.55
C GLN A 58 -7.77 -9.59 11.72
N ASP A 59 -8.75 -8.86 12.28
CA ASP A 59 -9.98 -8.50 11.58
C ASP A 59 -9.68 -7.57 10.41
N TRP A 60 -8.75 -6.64 10.61
CA TRP A 60 -8.26 -5.74 9.57
C TRP A 60 -7.65 -6.49 8.39
N LYS A 61 -6.80 -7.49 8.65
CA LYS A 61 -6.24 -8.35 7.59
C LYS A 61 -7.35 -9.07 6.83
N GLY A 62 -8.32 -9.64 7.54
CA GLY A 62 -9.48 -10.31 6.95
C GLY A 62 -10.29 -9.36 6.05
N GLN A 63 -10.50 -8.13 6.52
CA GLN A 63 -11.25 -7.11 5.78
C GLN A 63 -10.51 -6.62 4.52
N VAL A 64 -9.20 -6.39 4.60
CA VAL A 64 -8.37 -6.05 3.43
C VAL A 64 -8.45 -7.17 2.39
N GLN A 65 -8.32 -8.43 2.82
CA GLN A 65 -8.44 -9.58 1.93
C GLN A 65 -9.83 -9.68 1.30
N GLU A 66 -10.90 -9.46 2.06
CA GLU A 66 -12.27 -9.45 1.55
C GLU A 66 -12.47 -8.35 0.50
N ILE A 67 -12.00 -7.13 0.74
CA ILE A 67 -12.09 -6.01 -0.21
C ILE A 67 -11.38 -6.35 -1.52
N ILE A 68 -10.15 -6.86 -1.43
CA ILE A 68 -9.34 -7.32 -2.56
C ILE A 68 -10.07 -8.39 -3.39
N LEU A 69 -10.68 -9.38 -2.73
CA LEU A 69 -11.34 -10.49 -3.42
C LEU A 69 -12.71 -10.11 -4.00
N SER A 70 -13.44 -9.22 -3.32
CA SER A 70 -14.79 -8.82 -3.70
C SER A 70 -14.82 -7.73 -4.77
N ASP A 71 -13.84 -6.83 -4.80
CA ASP A 71 -13.78 -5.77 -5.81
C ASP A 71 -13.27 -6.30 -7.15
N ALA A 72 -14.16 -6.35 -8.14
CA ALA A 72 -13.85 -6.80 -9.49
C ALA A 72 -12.84 -5.90 -10.22
N LEU A 73 -12.61 -4.65 -9.81
CA LEU A 73 -11.60 -3.77 -10.40
C LEU A 73 -10.20 -4.09 -9.90
N LEU A 74 -10.04 -4.36 -8.60
CA LEU A 74 -8.75 -4.68 -8.02
C LEU A 74 -8.17 -5.95 -8.64
N ARG A 75 -9.01 -6.95 -8.93
CA ARG A 75 -8.61 -8.22 -9.57
C ARG A 75 -8.27 -8.13 -11.07
N ARG A 76 -8.23 -6.93 -11.67
CA ARG A 76 -7.87 -6.76 -13.08
C ARG A 76 -6.35 -6.59 -13.20
N PRO A 77 -5.76 -6.95 -14.34
CA PRO A 77 -4.37 -6.59 -14.63
C PRO A 77 -4.25 -5.08 -14.87
N PHE A 78 -3.17 -4.50 -14.36
CA PHE A 78 -2.79 -3.11 -14.53
C PHE A 78 -1.38 -2.99 -15.12
N ALA A 79 -1.06 -1.85 -15.73
CA ALA A 79 0.30 -1.58 -16.25
C ALA A 79 1.34 -1.55 -15.13
N SER A 80 0.94 -1.03 -13.96
CA SER A 80 1.74 -1.01 -12.74
C SER A 80 0.82 -0.96 -11.53
N ILE A 81 1.21 -1.63 -10.46
CA ILE A 81 0.52 -1.61 -9.16
C ILE A 81 1.50 -1.05 -8.13
N THR A 82 1.09 -0.02 -7.41
CA THR A 82 1.85 0.57 -6.31
C THR A 82 1.04 0.45 -5.04
N VAL A 83 1.66 -0.02 -3.96
CA VAL A 83 0.98 -0.17 -2.66
C VAL A 83 1.75 0.62 -1.60
N GLY A 84 1.05 1.53 -0.93
CA GLY A 84 1.56 2.31 0.19
C GLY A 84 0.93 1.90 1.51
N TRP A 85 1.72 1.93 2.59
CA TRP A 85 1.31 1.58 3.95
C TRP A 85 1.39 2.83 4.85
N VAL A 86 0.29 3.17 5.54
CA VAL A 86 0.21 4.44 6.28
C VAL A 86 0.67 4.34 7.75
N HIS A 87 1.09 3.17 8.25
CA HIS A 87 1.42 3.01 9.67
C HIS A 87 2.54 1.99 9.95
N SER A 88 3.56 1.98 9.11
CA SER A 88 4.77 1.20 9.36
C SER A 88 5.75 2.01 10.22
N PRO A 89 6.26 1.43 11.33
CA PRO A 89 7.44 2.00 11.98
C PRO A 89 8.51 2.23 10.91
N SER A 90 8.95 3.48 10.80
CA SER A 90 9.81 3.92 9.71
C SER A 90 10.81 4.95 10.18
N THR A 91 11.92 5.04 9.46
CA THR A 91 12.97 6.03 9.66
C THR A 91 13.57 6.45 8.34
N LEU A 92 14.15 7.64 8.32
CA LEU A 92 14.88 8.18 7.18
C LEU A 92 16.37 8.06 7.42
N VAL A 93 17.08 7.44 6.47
CA VAL A 93 18.53 7.27 6.53
C VAL A 93 19.13 7.99 5.32
N PRO A 94 19.96 9.03 5.52
CA PRO A 94 20.68 9.67 4.41
C PRO A 94 21.51 8.65 3.63
N ASN A 95 21.55 8.75 2.30
CA ASN A 95 22.23 7.77 1.43
C ASN A 95 23.70 7.57 1.82
N ARG A 96 24.40 8.64 2.21
CA ARG A 96 25.78 8.58 2.70
C ARG A 96 26.00 7.73 3.96
N LEU A 97 24.94 7.45 4.72
CA LEU A 97 24.95 6.65 5.95
C LEU A 97 24.25 5.29 5.78
N TYR A 98 23.67 5.03 4.61
CA TYR A 98 22.90 3.82 4.36
C TYR A 98 23.81 2.63 4.02
N ASN A 99 23.56 1.50 4.68
CA ASN A 99 24.17 0.21 4.44
C ASN A 99 23.07 -0.86 4.41
N ASP A 100 22.95 -1.54 3.27
CA ASP A 100 21.89 -2.54 3.06
C ASP A 100 21.94 -3.71 4.05
N ASN A 101 23.15 -4.06 4.50
CA ASN A 101 23.35 -5.11 5.51
C ASN A 101 22.84 -4.72 6.90
N GLU A 102 22.60 -3.43 7.14
CA GLU A 102 22.20 -2.87 8.44
C GLU A 102 20.75 -2.37 8.45
N ARG A 103 19.96 -2.64 7.40
CA ARG A 103 18.57 -2.16 7.27
C ARG A 103 17.73 -2.34 8.52
N ARG A 104 17.86 -3.48 9.20
CA ARG A 104 17.09 -3.80 10.40
C ARG A 104 17.53 -2.96 11.61
N VAL A 105 18.83 -2.71 11.73
CA VAL A 105 19.45 -1.95 12.83
C VAL A 105 18.95 -0.51 12.88
N TYR A 106 18.68 0.10 11.72
CA TYR A 106 18.14 1.47 11.66
C TYR A 106 16.78 1.60 12.35
N LEU A 107 15.96 0.55 12.34
CA LEU A 107 14.65 0.54 13.00
C LEU A 107 14.72 0.06 14.45
N GLU A 108 15.50 -0.97 14.74
CA GLU A 108 15.57 -1.59 16.09
C GLU A 108 16.02 -0.61 17.18
N ASN A 109 16.80 0.41 16.83
CA ASN A 109 17.19 1.47 17.76
C ASN A 109 16.08 2.48 18.08
N LEU A 110 15.02 2.53 17.27
CA LEU A 110 13.93 3.51 17.37
C LEU A 110 12.61 2.89 17.80
N THR A 111 12.41 1.61 17.48
CA THR A 111 11.15 0.90 17.71
C THR A 111 11.38 -0.60 17.81
N SER A 112 10.41 -1.31 18.38
CA SER A 112 10.42 -2.76 18.39
C SER A 112 10.05 -3.31 17.01
N VAL A 113 10.99 -3.98 16.35
CA VAL A 113 10.72 -4.72 15.11
C VAL A 113 10.41 -6.16 15.45
N GLY A 114 9.17 -6.60 15.17
CA GLY A 114 8.73 -7.95 15.47
C GLY A 114 9.50 -9.02 14.68
N GLU A 115 9.46 -10.27 15.15
CA GLU A 115 10.04 -11.40 14.40
C GLU A 115 9.33 -11.62 13.06
N LYS A 116 8.01 -11.36 13.02
CA LYS A 116 7.16 -11.50 11.83
C LYS A 116 7.20 -10.26 10.93
N ASP A 117 7.97 -9.25 11.27
CA ASP A 117 8.15 -8.07 10.45
C ASP A 117 9.25 -8.31 9.42
N GLU A 118 9.00 -7.82 8.21
CA GLU A 118 9.99 -7.69 7.15
C GLU A 118 10.34 -6.20 7.03
N VAL A 119 11.64 -5.92 6.96
CA VAL A 119 12.15 -4.55 6.80
C VAL A 119 12.34 -4.29 5.33
N LEU A 120 11.62 -3.30 4.82
CA LEU A 120 11.62 -2.85 3.44
C LEU A 120 12.28 -1.47 3.35
N ILE A 121 12.72 -1.12 2.14
CA ILE A 121 13.36 0.16 1.85
C ILE A 121 12.73 0.75 0.59
N ASP A 122 12.47 2.05 0.63
CA ASP A 122 12.18 2.88 -0.55
C ASP A 122 13.21 4.00 -0.65
N GLU A 123 13.74 4.24 -1.85
CA GLU A 123 14.60 5.40 -2.10
C GLU A 123 13.75 6.66 -2.27
N LEU A 124 14.22 7.77 -1.69
CA LEU A 124 13.69 9.12 -1.92
C LEU A 124 14.73 9.96 -2.68
N PRO A 125 14.69 9.95 -4.03
CA PRO A 125 15.73 10.57 -4.85
C PRO A 125 15.89 12.08 -4.60
N LEU A 126 14.79 12.76 -4.28
CA LEU A 126 14.79 14.22 -4.06
C LEU A 126 15.45 14.63 -2.74
N SER A 127 15.57 13.73 -1.77
CA SER A 127 16.14 14.00 -0.45
C SER A 127 17.49 13.31 -0.20
N ASP A 128 18.04 12.61 -1.19
CA ASP A 128 19.27 11.81 -1.07
C ASP A 128 19.23 10.89 0.18
N ALA A 129 18.10 10.18 0.35
CA ALA A 129 17.83 9.37 1.53
C ALA A 129 17.00 8.13 1.20
N MET A 130 17.08 7.15 2.08
CA MET A 130 16.28 5.92 2.10
C MET A 130 15.22 6.01 3.20
N VAL A 131 13.97 5.63 2.90
CA VAL A 131 12.95 5.31 3.91
C VAL A 131 13.12 3.84 4.25
N VAL A 132 13.48 3.54 5.48
CA VAL A 132 13.53 2.18 6.00
C VAL A 132 12.29 1.97 6.87
N PHE A 133 11.51 0.94 6.59
CA PHE A 133 10.24 0.72 7.28
C PHE A 133 9.93 -0.76 7.49
N SER A 134 9.19 -1.09 8.55
CA SER A 134 8.77 -2.46 8.82
C SER A 134 7.32 -2.71 8.45
N VAL A 135 7.05 -3.86 7.82
CA VAL A 135 5.70 -4.33 7.52
C VAL A 135 5.59 -5.78 7.97
N GLN A 136 4.46 -6.15 8.56
CA GLN A 136 4.21 -7.53 8.93
C GLN A 136 4.15 -8.42 7.68
N ARG A 137 4.93 -9.51 7.64
CA ARG A 137 5.00 -10.45 6.51
C ARG A 137 3.64 -10.91 5.97
N PRO A 138 2.64 -11.24 6.81
CA PRO A 138 1.34 -11.67 6.30
C PRO A 138 0.60 -10.61 5.47
N LEU A 139 0.97 -9.34 5.60
CA LEU A 139 0.40 -8.23 4.81
C LEU A 139 1.11 -8.07 3.48
N ILE A 140 2.43 -8.21 3.49
CA ILE A 140 3.23 -8.24 2.28
C ILE A 140 2.78 -9.41 1.39
N GLU A 141 2.58 -10.59 1.98
CA GLU A 141 2.10 -11.78 1.27
C GLU A 141 0.73 -11.58 0.63
N LEU A 142 -0.17 -10.83 1.28
CA LEU A 142 -1.48 -10.53 0.73
C LEU A 142 -1.40 -9.65 -0.53
N VAL A 143 -0.43 -8.73 -0.55
CA VAL A 143 -0.24 -7.79 -1.66
C VAL A 143 0.63 -8.37 -2.77
N ARG A 144 1.64 -9.21 -2.46
CA ARG A 144 2.48 -9.91 -3.44
C ARG A 144 1.72 -10.91 -4.33
N GLN A 145 0.46 -11.20 -4.01
CA GLN A 145 -0.42 -12.01 -4.85
C GLN A 145 -1.00 -11.25 -6.06
N TYR A 146 -0.75 -9.94 -6.15
CA TYR A 146 -1.05 -9.09 -7.31
C TYR A 146 0.15 -8.96 -8.25
#